data_AF-A0A0G0RAR3-F1
#
_entry.id   AF-A0A0G0RAR3-F1
#
_cell.length_a   1.000
_cell.length_b   1.000
_cell.length_c   1.000
_cell.angle_alpha   90.00
_cell.angle_beta   90.00
_cell.angle_gamma   90.00
#
_symmetry.space_group_name_H-M   'P 1'
#
loop_
_entity.id
_entity.type
_entity.pdbx_description
1 polymer ?
#
loop_
_entity_poly.entity_id
_entity_poly.type
_entity_poly.pdbx_seq_one_letter_code
_entity_poly.pdbx_strand_id
1 'polypeptide(L)'
;MISNIQETSTYKEQLITRTWIQTDSLEGMSPITQVYAICFNEKHEILVCREDSNKPWILPGGHPENNESVEETLIRELQEETDVLVKNIKY
;
A
#
# COMPACT_ATOMS: atom_id res chain seq x y z
N MET A 1 16.35 -15.57 10.21
CA MET A 1 15.20 -16.19 9.52
C MET A 1 13.97 -15.38 9.90
N ILE A 2 13.45 -14.57 8.99
CA ILE A 2 12.16 -13.91 9.23
C ILE A 2 11.10 -14.99 8.99
N SER A 3 10.33 -15.27 10.03
CA SER A 3 9.27 -16.29 10.08
C SER A 3 8.19 -16.05 9.02
N ASN A 4 7.48 -17.11 8.61
CA ASN A 4 6.21 -17.00 7.87
C ASN A 4 5.20 -16.17 8.70
N ILE A 5 5.09 -14.88 8.42
CA ILE A 5 4.12 -13.99 9.06
C ILE A 5 2.80 -14.17 8.31
N GLN A 6 1.81 -14.71 9.01
CA GLN A 6 0.47 -14.91 8.48
C GLN A 6 -0.57 -14.71 9.58
N GLU A 7 -1.75 -14.23 9.19
CA GLU A 7 -2.89 -14.04 10.06
C GLU A 7 -4.15 -14.53 9.33
N THR A 8 -4.95 -15.35 10.00
CA THR A 8 -6.26 -15.77 9.50
C THR A 8 -7.36 -15.14 10.34
N SER A 9 -8.33 -14.49 9.71
CA SER A 9 -9.45 -13.81 10.36
C SER A 9 -10.74 -13.95 9.54
N THR A 10 -11.89 -13.80 10.20
CA THR A 10 -13.18 -13.74 9.50
C THR A 10 -13.48 -12.29 9.10
N TYR A 11 -13.75 -12.05 7.83
CA TYR A 11 -14.19 -10.76 7.30
C TYR A 11 -15.38 -10.97 6.38
N LYS A 12 -16.50 -10.29 6.66
CA LYS A 12 -17.78 -10.45 5.92
C LYS A 12 -18.17 -11.93 5.75
N GLU A 13 -18.16 -12.69 6.84
CA GLU A 13 -18.48 -14.14 6.87
C GLU A 13 -17.53 -15.06 6.07
N GLN A 14 -16.46 -14.52 5.50
CA GLN A 14 -15.44 -15.28 4.78
C GLN A 14 -14.18 -15.42 5.63
N LEU A 15 -13.54 -16.58 5.56
CA LEU A 15 -12.23 -16.78 6.14
C LEU A 15 -11.17 -16.18 5.21
N ILE A 16 -10.40 -15.21 5.71
CA ILE A 16 -9.32 -14.55 4.98
C ILE A 16 -8.00 -14.84 5.69
N THR A 17 -7.01 -15.31 4.92
CA THR A 17 -5.62 -15.42 5.37
C THR A 17 -4.81 -14.31 4.69
N ARG A 18 -4.13 -13.50 5.51
CA ARG A 18 -3.15 -12.51 5.06
C ARG A 18 -1.77 -13.10 5.29
N THR A 19 -0.93 -13.10 4.25
CA THR A 19 0.45 -13.60 4.33
C THR A 19 1.38 -12.47 3.93
N TRP A 20 2.35 -12.17 4.79
CA TRP A 20 3.43 -11.27 4.41
C TRP A 20 4.46 -12.05 3.58
N ILE A 21 4.78 -11.51 2.40
CA ILE A 21 5.76 -12.08 1.48
C ILE A 21 6.86 -11.04 1.31
N GLN A 22 8.06 -11.37 1.76
CA GLN A 22 9.23 -10.57 1.44
C GLN A 22 9.64 -10.86 0.01
N THR A 23 9.54 -9.88 -0.88
CA THR A 23 9.99 -9.98 -2.26
C THR A 23 10.42 -8.60 -2.75
N ASP A 24 11.23 -8.58 -3.80
CA ASP A 24 11.62 -7.40 -4.58
C ASP A 24 11.04 -7.45 -6.01
N SER A 25 10.11 -8.39 -6.26
CA SER A 25 9.48 -8.62 -7.56
C SER A 25 7.99 -8.93 -7.38
N LEU A 26 7.18 -8.33 -8.24
CA LEU A 26 5.75 -8.60 -8.32
C LEU A 26 5.40 -9.66 -9.37
N GLU A 27 6.41 -10.32 -9.96
CA GLU A 27 6.19 -11.37 -10.94
C GLU A 27 5.36 -12.52 -10.36
N GLY A 28 4.27 -12.87 -11.02
CA GLY A 28 3.34 -13.89 -10.55
C GLY A 28 2.34 -13.41 -9.48
N MET A 29 2.42 -12.16 -9.01
CA MET A 29 1.42 -11.57 -8.12
C MET A 29 0.23 -11.06 -8.95
N SER A 30 -0.91 -11.75 -8.86
CA SER A 30 -2.14 -11.34 -9.54
C SER A 30 -3.40 -11.93 -8.87
N PRO A 31 -4.49 -11.16 -8.75
CA PRO A 31 -4.62 -9.74 -9.07
C PRO A 31 -3.97 -8.86 -8.00
N ILE A 32 -3.48 -7.68 -8.42
CA ILE A 32 -3.11 -6.61 -7.48
C ILE A 32 -4.34 -5.73 -7.30
N THR A 33 -4.90 -5.71 -6.09
CA THR A 33 -6.15 -5.01 -5.80
C THR A 33 -5.95 -3.69 -5.07
N GLN A 34 -4.78 -3.49 -4.46
CA GLN A 34 -4.45 -2.30 -3.67
C GLN A 34 -2.93 -2.05 -3.72
N VAL A 35 -2.54 -0.78 -3.68
CA VAL A 35 -1.13 -0.35 -3.57
C VAL A 35 -1.04 0.77 -2.52
N TYR A 36 -0.10 0.66 -1.58
CA TYR A 36 0.10 1.65 -0.52
C TYR A 36 1.57 2.03 -0.39
N ALA A 37 1.85 3.30 -0.07
CA ALA A 37 3.21 3.81 0.07
C ALA A 37 3.63 3.97 1.53
N ILE A 38 4.89 3.66 1.83
CA ILE A 38 5.60 4.17 3.01
C ILE A 38 6.60 5.22 2.52
N CYS A 39 6.18 6.49 2.54
CA CYS A 39 7.01 7.60 2.08
C CYS A 39 7.82 8.16 3.24
N PHE A 40 9.15 8.18 3.08
CA PHE A 40 10.06 8.81 4.04
C PHE A 40 10.43 10.23 3.60
N ASN A 41 10.42 11.16 4.54
CA ASN A 41 11.06 12.46 4.36
C ASN A 41 12.55 12.41 4.76
N GLU A 42 13.27 13.53 4.61
CA GLU A 42 14.70 13.64 4.97
C GLU A 42 14.99 13.42 6.46
N LYS A 43 13.97 13.54 7.33
CA LYS A 43 14.06 13.31 8.77
C LYS A 43 13.75 11.87 9.16
N HIS A 44 13.52 10.98 8.19
CA HIS A 44 13.11 9.59 8.41
C HIS A 44 11.73 9.44 9.09
N GLU A 45 10.87 10.44 8.92
CA GLU A 45 9.47 10.36 9.33
C GLU A 45 8.63 9.77 8.18
N ILE A 46 7.56 9.06 8.53
CA ILE A 46 6.64 8.48 7.54
C ILE A 46 5.45 9.41 7.29
N LEU A 47 5.04 9.50 6.03
CA LEU A 47 3.77 10.15 5.66
C LEU A 47 2.60 9.23 6.00
N VAL A 48 1.64 9.79 6.74
CA VAL A 48 0.30 9.21 6.93
C VAL A 48 -0.74 10.28 6.63
N CYS A 49 -1.88 9.87 6.10
CA CYS A 49 -3.00 10.77 5.79
C CYS A 49 -4.28 10.29 6.48
N ARG A 50 -5.27 11.18 6.56
CA ARG A 50 -6.64 10.86 6.95
C ARG A 50 -7.56 11.87 6.30
N GLU A 51 -8.72 11.39 5.85
CA GLU A 51 -9.74 12.22 5.20
C GLU A 51 -10.25 13.33 6.14
N ASP A 52 -10.54 12.97 7.40
CA ASP A 52 -10.97 13.91 8.43
C ASP A 52 -10.52 13.47 9.84
N SER A 53 -10.81 14.30 10.85
CA SER A 53 -10.37 14.07 12.23
C SER A 53 -11.00 12.85 12.91
N ASN A 54 -12.12 12.35 12.42
CA ASN A 54 -12.87 11.21 12.94
C ASN A 54 -12.48 9.89 12.26
N LYS A 55 -11.67 9.92 11.20
CA LYS A 55 -11.14 8.74 10.52
C LYS A 55 -9.80 8.31 11.10
N PRO A 56 -9.47 7.01 11.02
CA PRO A 56 -8.13 6.53 11.37
C PRO A 56 -7.09 7.11 10.41
N TRP A 57 -5.85 7.23 10.90
CA TRP A 57 -4.70 7.47 10.04
C TRP A 57 -4.43 6.24 9.18
N ILE A 58 -4.10 6.47 7.92
CA ILE A 58 -3.77 5.44 6.94
C ILE A 58 -2.47 5.77 6.23
N LEU A 59 -1.89 4.77 5.58
CA LEU A 59 -0.90 5.00 4.53
C LEU A 59 -1.64 5.48 3.27
N PRO A 60 -1.10 6.46 2.53
CA PRO A 60 -1.69 6.87 1.26
C PRO A 60 -1.58 5.76 0.22
N GLY A 61 -2.61 5.64 -0.62
CA GLY A 61 -2.71 4.59 -1.63
C GLY A 61 -4.12 4.08 -1.86
N GLY A 62 -4.28 3.27 -2.89
CA GLY A 62 -5.61 2.84 -3.35
C GLY A 62 -5.58 1.79 -4.43
N HIS A 63 -6.70 1.70 -5.14
CA HIS A 63 -6.94 0.63 -6.10
C HIS A 63 -6.35 1.01 -7.46
N PRO A 64 -5.76 0.05 -8.19
CA PRO A 64 -5.42 0.31 -9.59
C PRO A 64 -6.64 0.65 -10.42
N GLU A 65 -6.53 1.69 -11.24
CA GLU A 65 -7.57 2.11 -12.19
C GLU A 65 -7.08 1.93 -13.63
N ASN A 66 -7.97 1.85 -14.61
CA ASN A 66 -7.64 1.99 -16.04
C ASN A 66 -6.46 1.13 -16.59
N ASN A 67 -6.19 -0.04 -15.99
CA ASN A 67 -5.02 -0.89 -16.29
C ASN A 67 -3.66 -0.24 -15.97
N GLU A 68 -3.61 0.65 -15.00
CA GLU A 68 -2.40 1.20 -14.42
C GLU A 68 -1.44 0.09 -13.96
N SER A 69 -0.14 0.34 -14.13
CA SER A 69 0.90 -0.35 -13.37
C SER A 69 0.84 0.03 -11.89
N VAL A 70 1.48 -0.78 -11.04
CA VAL A 70 1.55 -0.53 -9.59
C VAL A 70 2.16 0.83 -9.28
N GLU A 71 3.19 1.21 -10.03
CA GLU A 71 3.86 2.50 -9.88
C GLU A 71 2.98 3.66 -10.33
N GLU A 72 2.24 3.52 -11.44
CA GLU A 72 1.30 4.55 -11.91
C GLU A 72 0.18 4.77 -10.88
N THR A 73 -0.43 3.69 -10.38
CA THR A 73 -1.43 3.76 -9.32
C THR A 73 -0.88 4.46 -8.08
N LEU A 74 0.30 4.06 -7.61
CA LEU A 74 0.91 4.65 -6.42
C LEU A 74 1.18 6.16 -6.59
N ILE A 75 1.69 6.56 -7.74
CA ILE A 75 1.99 7.97 -8.05
C ILE A 75 0.71 8.80 -8.10
N ARG A 76 -0.35 8.30 -8.75
CA ARG A 76 -1.65 8.99 -8.82
C ARG A 76 -2.24 9.17 -7.42
N GLU A 77 -2.36 8.09 -6.65
CA GLU A 77 -2.96 8.12 -5.30
C GLU A 77 -2.20 9.07 -4.37
N LEU A 78 -0.86 9.07 -4.41
CA LEU A 78 -0.05 10.00 -3.62
C LEU A 78 -0.32 11.47 -3.97
N GLN A 79 -0.48 11.78 -5.26
CA GLN A 79 -0.82 13.13 -5.71
C GLN A 79 -2.23 13.52 -5.28
N GLU A 80 -3.21 12.64 -5.47
CA GLU A 80 -4.62 12.91 -5.16
C GLU A 80 -4.89 13.07 -3.66
N GLU A 81 -4.30 12.20 -2.83
CA GLU A 81 -4.57 12.18 -1.39
C GLU A 81 -3.68 13.14 -0.58
N THR A 82 -2.48 13.47 -1.09
CA THR A 82 -1.47 14.17 -0.28
C THR A 82 -0.69 15.27 -1.01
N ASP A 83 -0.90 15.48 -2.31
CA ASP A 83 -0.15 16.44 -3.13
C ASP A 83 1.38 16.21 -3.08
N VAL A 84 1.79 14.93 -2.95
CA VAL A 84 3.20 14.53 -2.84
C VAL A 84 3.71 13.94 -4.15
N LEU A 85 4.89 14.41 -4.57
CA LEU A 85 5.68 13.81 -5.64
C LEU A 85 6.76 12.91 -5.05
N VAL A 86 6.79 11.65 -5.48
CA VAL A 86 7.78 10.67 -5.04
C VAL A 86 8.84 10.39 -6.09
N LYS A 87 10.01 9.97 -5.62
CA LYS A 87 11.14 9.51 -6.43
C LYS A 87 11.69 8.24 -5.82
N ASN A 88 12.35 7.41 -6.62
CA ASN A 88 13.04 6.19 -6.17
C ASN A 88 12.10 5.18 -5.48
N ILE A 89 10.95 4.89 -6.11
CA ILE A 89 10.01 3.86 -5.65
C ILE A 89 10.74 2.51 -5.62
N LYS A 90 10.52 1.74 -4.55
CA LYS A 90 11.02 0.37 -4.37
C LYS A 90 9.92 -0.46 -3.71
N TYR A 91 9.83 -1.72 -4.10
CA TYR A 91 9.00 -2.74 -3.48
C TYR A 91 9.75 -4.06 -3.48
#